data_AF-A0A928Z683-F1
#
_entry.id   AF-A0A928Z683-F1
#
_cell.length_a   1.000
_cell.length_b   1.000
_cell.length_c   1.000
_cell.angle_alpha   90.00
_cell.angle_beta   90.00
_cell.angle_gamma   90.00
#
_symmetry.space_group_name_H-M   'P 1'
#
loop_
_entity.id
_entity.type
_entity.pdbx_description
1 polymer ?
#
loop_
_entity_poly.entity_id
_entity_poly.type
_entity_poly.pdbx_seq_one_letter_code
_entity_poly.pdbx_strand_id
1 'polypeptide(L)'
;LNHYPAGDREETGIPTEVAVEMMREKYEVVRGIYSGFDYTPFFTGTATERVSMIPAAMDFILGLEDGKKRYVKAVTELGKAYALVSSTDEAAAIRDEVGFFQAIKVALDKHTPRDNRSPEDLDAAIRQIVSKAVASEKVVDIFAAAGLEKPNIAILSDEFLEEVRGFPYKNVALEVLQKLIQDEIKTRSRSNLIQSRSFSEMLEKTVQRYQNRSVETAQIINELIDLAALMREAHNRGENLGLTEDEIAFYDALEVNDSAVKVLGDETLKTIARELVRAIKCNVTIDWTVKESVRAKLRVTVKRLLKKYGYPPEKQEKAMLTVIAQAELLCRDWAA
;
A
#
# COMPACT_ATOMS: atom_id res chain seq x y z
N LEU A 1 -56.12 -1.83 -30.31
CA LEU A 1 -56.64 -3.06 -29.69
C LEU A 1 -55.43 -3.93 -29.36
N ASN A 2 -54.77 -3.63 -28.25
CA ASN A 2 -55.04 -4.20 -26.93
C ASN A 2 -54.33 -5.54 -26.79
N HIS A 3 -53.12 -5.54 -26.23
CA HIS A 3 -52.63 -6.60 -25.35
C HIS A 3 -51.32 -6.16 -24.69
N TYR A 4 -51.43 -5.22 -23.76
CA TYR A 4 -50.58 -5.19 -22.58
C TYR A 4 -51.51 -4.94 -21.38
N PRO A 5 -51.53 -5.81 -20.36
CA PRO A 5 -52.34 -5.59 -19.18
C PRO A 5 -51.82 -4.34 -18.44
N ALA A 6 -52.73 -3.42 -18.18
CA ALA A 6 -52.49 -2.15 -17.49
C ALA A 6 -52.40 -2.35 -15.96
N GLY A 7 -51.51 -3.23 -15.51
CA GLY A 7 -51.33 -3.58 -14.09
C GLY A 7 -49.91 -3.45 -13.55
N ASP A 8 -48.88 -3.56 -14.40
CA ASP A 8 -47.48 -3.65 -13.93
C ASP A 8 -46.65 -2.39 -14.20
N ARG A 9 -47.27 -1.20 -14.15
CA ARG A 9 -46.58 0.09 -14.35
C ARG A 9 -46.39 0.94 -13.09
N GLU A 10 -46.91 0.51 -11.94
CA GLU A 10 -46.88 1.35 -10.71
C GLU A 10 -46.03 0.82 -9.55
N GLU A 11 -45.31 -0.30 -9.65
CA GLU A 11 -44.53 -0.83 -8.51
C GLU A 11 -43.12 -1.36 -8.85
N THR A 12 -42.38 -0.67 -9.72
CA THR A 12 -40.97 -1.06 -10.01
C THR A 12 -39.92 0.04 -9.79
N GLY A 13 -40.31 1.17 -9.20
CA GLY A 13 -39.40 2.25 -8.81
C GLY A 13 -39.54 2.59 -7.33
N ILE A 14 -38.43 2.81 -6.63
CA ILE A 14 -38.46 3.44 -5.30
C ILE A 14 -39.11 4.81 -5.48
N PRO A 15 -40.17 5.17 -4.71
CA PRO A 15 -40.76 6.50 -4.80
C PRO A 15 -39.69 7.58 -4.59
N THR A 16 -39.72 8.64 -5.42
CA THR A 16 -38.71 9.72 -5.38
C THR A 16 -38.58 10.31 -3.98
N GLU A 17 -39.68 10.48 -3.26
CA GLU A 17 -39.72 11.00 -1.88
C GLU A 17 -38.93 10.10 -0.92
N VAL A 18 -39.13 8.78 -0.99
CA VAL A 18 -38.41 7.79 -0.17
C VAL A 18 -36.91 7.80 -0.50
N ALA A 19 -36.56 7.97 -1.78
CA ALA A 19 -35.16 8.07 -2.19
C ALA A 19 -34.51 9.39 -1.73
N VAL A 20 -35.27 10.49 -1.67
CA VAL A 20 -34.81 11.79 -1.14
C VAL A 20 -34.57 11.69 0.37
N GLU A 21 -35.48 11.06 1.12
CA GLU A 21 -35.29 10.81 2.55
C GLU A 21 -34.04 9.97 2.83
N MET A 22 -33.86 8.88 2.06
CA MET A 22 -32.65 8.06 2.15
C MET A 22 -31.38 8.86 1.85
N MET A 23 -31.38 9.71 0.82
CA MET A 23 -30.25 10.58 0.52
C MET A 23 -29.94 11.53 1.69
N ARG A 24 -30.97 12.16 2.28
CA ARG A 24 -30.82 13.07 3.44
C ARG A 24 -30.26 12.34 4.65
N GLU A 25 -30.77 11.15 4.95
CA GLU A 25 -30.24 10.32 6.05
C GLU A 25 -28.75 10.03 5.84
N LYS A 26 -28.36 9.54 4.65
CA LYS A 26 -26.95 9.25 4.36
C LYS A 26 -26.08 10.49 4.34
N TYR A 27 -26.61 11.62 3.91
CA TYR A 27 -25.93 12.91 3.94
C TYR A 27 -25.61 13.33 5.38
N GLU A 28 -26.60 13.26 6.29
CA GLU A 28 -26.39 13.55 7.70
C GLU A 28 -25.42 12.58 8.37
N VAL A 29 -25.41 11.29 7.97
CA VAL A 29 -24.39 10.34 8.45
C VAL A 29 -22.98 10.78 8.06
N VAL A 30 -22.77 11.23 6.81
CA VAL A 30 -21.45 11.72 6.38
C VAL A 30 -21.07 13.02 7.10
N ARG A 31 -22.00 13.96 7.27
CA ARG A 31 -21.76 15.19 8.04
C ARG A 31 -21.44 14.90 9.51
N GLY A 32 -22.13 13.92 10.10
CA GLY A 32 -21.88 13.47 11.46
C GLY A 32 -20.47 12.91 11.67
N ILE A 33 -19.82 12.38 10.62
CA ILE A 33 -18.40 11.98 10.70
C ILE A 33 -17.51 13.21 10.92
N TYR A 34 -17.82 14.34 10.30
CA TYR A 34 -17.11 15.62 10.46
C TYR A 34 -17.45 16.38 11.75
N SER A 35 -18.14 15.76 12.72
CA SER A 35 -18.46 16.42 13.98
C SER A 35 -17.18 16.90 14.69
N GLY A 36 -17.06 18.22 14.90
CA GLY A 36 -15.86 18.86 15.46
C GLY A 36 -14.81 19.29 14.43
N PHE A 37 -15.10 19.16 13.13
CA PHE A 37 -14.24 19.62 12.03
C PHE A 37 -15.02 20.51 11.07
N ASP A 38 -14.58 21.75 10.89
CA ASP A 38 -15.21 22.68 9.95
C ASP A 38 -14.56 22.59 8.57
N TYR A 39 -15.29 21.98 7.62
CA TYR A 39 -14.88 21.89 6.22
C TYR A 39 -15.47 23.01 5.34
N THR A 40 -16.24 23.95 5.90
CA THR A 40 -16.84 25.10 5.18
C THR A 40 -15.82 25.93 4.38
N PRO A 41 -14.58 26.17 4.86
CA PRO A 41 -13.60 26.95 4.09
C PRO A 41 -13.22 26.33 2.74
N PHE A 42 -13.51 25.04 2.49
CA PHE A 42 -13.38 24.45 1.16
C PHE A 42 -14.28 25.13 0.10
N PHE A 43 -15.44 25.64 0.51
CA PHE A 43 -16.40 26.26 -0.40
C PHE A 43 -16.25 27.79 -0.42
N THR A 44 -16.04 28.39 0.75
CA THR A 44 -16.07 29.84 0.92
C THR A 44 -14.69 30.50 0.97
N GLY A 45 -13.64 29.73 1.22
CA GLY A 45 -12.28 30.23 1.40
C GLY A 45 -11.53 30.53 0.11
N THR A 46 -10.35 31.10 0.29
CA THR A 46 -9.33 31.37 -0.74
C THR A 46 -8.80 30.08 -1.36
N ALA A 47 -8.19 30.17 -2.55
CA ALA A 47 -7.62 28.99 -3.23
C ALA A 47 -6.65 28.19 -2.33
N THR A 48 -5.84 28.88 -1.52
CA THR A 48 -4.92 28.26 -0.56
C THR A 48 -5.66 27.49 0.54
N GLU A 49 -6.69 28.10 1.14
CA GLU A 49 -7.50 27.44 2.19
C GLU A 49 -8.23 26.20 1.65
N ARG A 50 -8.73 26.27 0.41
CA ARG A 50 -9.37 25.12 -0.25
C ARG A 50 -8.42 23.95 -0.45
N VAL A 51 -7.19 24.23 -0.90
CA VAL A 51 -6.16 23.21 -1.09
C VAL A 51 -5.74 22.58 0.24
N SER A 52 -5.54 23.40 1.28
CA SER A 52 -5.17 22.90 2.62
C SER A 52 -6.30 22.14 3.32
N MET A 53 -7.55 22.33 2.93
CA MET A 53 -8.69 21.64 3.55
C MET A 53 -8.71 20.14 3.26
N ILE A 54 -8.24 19.71 2.09
CA ILE A 54 -8.19 18.29 1.71
C ILE A 54 -7.34 17.47 2.68
N PRO A 55 -6.04 17.77 2.90
CA PRO A 55 -5.23 17.02 3.84
C PRO A 55 -5.71 17.18 5.29
N ALA A 56 -6.28 18.33 5.67
CA ALA A 56 -6.86 18.52 7.00
C ALA A 56 -8.08 17.60 7.25
N ALA A 57 -9.00 17.51 6.27
CA ALA A 57 -10.16 16.64 6.34
C ALA A 57 -9.75 15.16 6.37
N MET A 58 -8.76 14.78 5.56
CA MET A 58 -8.20 13.43 5.59
C MET A 58 -7.59 13.09 6.95
N ASP A 59 -6.77 13.99 7.50
CA ASP A 59 -6.11 13.79 8.80
C ASP A 59 -7.13 13.62 9.92
N PHE A 60 -8.16 14.46 9.91
CA PHE A 60 -9.27 14.37 10.84
C PHE A 60 -9.97 13.01 10.75
N ILE A 61 -10.36 12.57 9.54
CA ILE A 61 -11.01 11.27 9.33
C ILE A 61 -10.12 10.10 9.77
N LEU A 62 -8.83 10.16 9.46
CA LEU A 62 -7.87 9.11 9.83
C LEU A 62 -7.63 9.03 11.34
N GLY A 63 -7.79 10.14 12.07
CA GLY A 63 -7.73 10.17 13.53
C GLY A 63 -8.96 9.56 14.23
N LEU A 64 -10.08 9.39 13.53
CA LEU A 64 -11.29 8.78 14.09
C LEU A 64 -11.19 7.25 14.17
N GLU A 65 -11.90 6.66 15.13
CA GLU A 65 -11.98 5.20 15.26
C GLU A 65 -12.69 4.57 14.06
N ASP A 66 -12.01 3.65 13.39
CA ASP A 66 -12.38 3.04 12.11
C ASP A 66 -12.80 4.10 11.05
N GLY A 67 -12.24 5.31 11.17
CA GLY A 67 -12.74 6.51 10.50
C GLY A 67 -12.73 6.39 8.98
N LYS A 68 -11.61 5.92 8.41
CA LYS A 68 -11.48 5.66 6.97
C LYS A 68 -12.56 4.71 6.45
N LYS A 69 -12.73 3.55 7.10
CA LYS A 69 -13.69 2.53 6.65
C LYS A 69 -15.14 3.02 6.78
N ARG A 70 -15.46 3.67 7.90
CA ARG A 70 -16.77 4.30 8.13
C ARG A 70 -17.07 5.38 7.09
N TYR A 71 -16.09 6.24 6.81
CA TYR A 71 -16.20 7.32 5.84
C TYR A 71 -16.40 6.80 4.41
N VAL A 72 -15.53 5.90 3.96
CA VAL A 72 -15.62 5.28 2.63
C VAL A 72 -16.97 4.59 2.44
N LYS A 73 -17.45 3.87 3.46
CA LYS A 73 -18.78 3.23 3.45
C LYS A 73 -19.90 4.27 3.35
N ALA A 74 -19.92 5.26 4.24
CA ALA A 74 -20.97 6.28 4.29
C ALA A 74 -21.06 7.10 3.00
N VAL A 75 -19.92 7.54 2.45
CA VAL A 75 -19.87 8.28 1.17
C VAL A 75 -20.28 7.41 -0.01
N THR A 76 -19.97 6.10 0.02
CA THR A 76 -20.46 5.16 -1.01
C THR A 76 -21.97 5.00 -0.97
N GLU A 77 -22.56 4.87 0.23
CA GLU A 77 -24.01 4.79 0.42
C GLU A 77 -24.70 6.10 -0.01
N LEU A 78 -24.15 7.25 0.38
CA LEU A 78 -24.62 8.57 -0.05
C LEU A 78 -24.57 8.71 -1.57
N GLY A 79 -23.46 8.33 -2.22
CA GLY A 79 -23.32 8.41 -3.67
C GLY A 79 -24.36 7.57 -4.41
N LYS A 80 -24.72 6.40 -3.89
CA LYS A 80 -25.79 5.56 -4.45
C LYS A 80 -27.16 6.22 -4.29
N ALA A 81 -27.48 6.74 -3.09
CA ALA A 81 -28.75 7.41 -2.84
C ALA A 81 -28.89 8.69 -3.68
N TYR A 82 -27.83 9.50 -3.76
CA TYR A 82 -27.78 10.72 -4.56
C TYR A 82 -28.00 10.45 -6.05
N ALA A 83 -27.46 9.36 -6.60
CA ALA A 83 -27.66 9.01 -8.00
C ALA A 83 -29.15 8.77 -8.36
N LEU A 84 -29.94 8.23 -7.42
CA LEU A 84 -31.37 7.97 -7.61
C LEU A 84 -32.21 9.26 -7.69
N VAL A 85 -31.76 10.34 -7.05
CA VAL A 85 -32.50 11.62 -6.94
C VAL A 85 -31.74 12.81 -7.52
N SER A 86 -30.72 12.56 -8.34
CA SER A 86 -29.79 13.59 -8.83
C SER A 86 -30.45 14.74 -9.61
N SER A 87 -31.70 14.57 -10.07
CA SER A 87 -32.50 15.56 -10.78
C SER A 87 -33.41 16.41 -9.88
N THR A 88 -33.47 16.16 -8.57
CA THR A 88 -34.32 16.93 -7.66
C THR A 88 -33.61 18.17 -7.10
N ASP A 89 -34.39 19.15 -6.63
CA ASP A 89 -33.85 20.38 -6.02
C ASP A 89 -33.11 20.08 -4.71
N GLU A 90 -33.55 19.06 -3.95
CA GLU A 90 -32.88 18.62 -2.74
C GLU A 90 -31.46 18.08 -3.02
N ALA A 91 -31.29 17.32 -4.11
CA ALA A 91 -29.97 16.87 -4.52
C ALA A 91 -29.11 18.03 -5.02
N ALA A 92 -29.70 18.99 -5.75
CA ALA A 92 -28.98 20.18 -6.18
C ALA A 92 -28.42 21.00 -5.01
N ALA A 93 -29.15 21.08 -3.89
CA ALA A 93 -28.73 21.84 -2.70
C ALA A 93 -27.48 21.27 -2.00
N ILE A 94 -27.24 19.96 -2.08
CA ILE A 94 -26.09 19.31 -1.41
C ILE A 94 -24.98 18.89 -2.38
N ARG A 95 -25.12 19.22 -3.67
CA ARG A 95 -24.23 18.75 -4.74
C ARG A 95 -22.74 19.01 -4.45
N ASP A 96 -22.43 20.22 -4.02
CA ASP A 96 -21.03 20.64 -3.81
C ASP A 96 -20.41 19.91 -2.62
N GLU A 97 -21.17 19.71 -1.54
CA GLU A 97 -20.74 18.91 -0.39
C GLU A 97 -20.55 17.44 -0.75
N VAL A 98 -21.47 16.85 -1.52
CA VAL A 98 -21.31 15.48 -2.03
C VAL A 98 -20.05 15.36 -2.88
N GLY A 99 -19.76 16.35 -3.73
CA GLY A 99 -18.54 16.40 -4.53
C GLY A 99 -17.27 16.44 -3.67
N PHE A 100 -17.24 17.29 -2.65
CA PHE A 100 -16.15 17.33 -1.67
C PHE A 100 -15.98 15.98 -0.97
N PHE A 101 -17.07 15.38 -0.49
CA PHE A 101 -17.00 14.10 0.22
C PHE A 101 -16.43 12.98 -0.65
N GLN A 102 -16.84 12.94 -1.91
CA GLN A 102 -16.31 12.02 -2.91
C GLN A 102 -14.83 12.27 -3.20
N ALA A 103 -14.39 13.53 -3.29
CA ALA A 103 -12.99 13.87 -3.47
C ALA A 103 -12.12 13.36 -2.31
N ILE A 104 -12.55 13.56 -1.05
CA ILE A 104 -11.87 13.03 0.13
C ILE A 104 -11.88 11.50 0.13
N LYS A 105 -13.00 10.85 -0.24
CA LYS A 105 -13.08 9.39 -0.36
C LYS A 105 -12.06 8.87 -1.38
N VAL A 106 -12.00 9.47 -2.57
CA VAL A 106 -11.04 9.09 -3.61
C VAL A 106 -9.61 9.32 -3.13
N ALA A 107 -9.35 10.43 -2.43
CA ALA A 107 -8.05 10.68 -1.83
C ALA A 107 -7.69 9.57 -0.83
N LEU A 108 -8.58 9.22 0.11
CA LEU A 108 -8.35 8.12 1.07
C LEU A 108 -8.18 6.75 0.39
N ASP A 109 -8.96 6.46 -0.65
CA ASP A 109 -8.92 5.19 -1.39
C ASP A 109 -7.62 5.03 -2.19
N LYS A 110 -7.14 6.10 -2.85
CA LYS A 110 -5.83 6.11 -3.55
C LYS A 110 -4.66 5.78 -2.64
N HIS A 111 -4.81 6.00 -1.33
CA HIS A 111 -3.81 5.65 -0.32
C HIS A 111 -4.02 4.25 0.28
N THR A 112 -4.90 3.41 -0.30
CA THR A 112 -5.17 2.03 0.16
C THR A 112 -4.49 0.99 -0.73
N PRO A 113 -4.04 -0.18 -0.22
CA PRO A 113 -3.23 -1.16 -0.97
C PRO A 113 -3.93 -1.92 -2.12
N ARG A 114 -5.09 -1.48 -2.64
CA ARG A 114 -5.99 -2.43 -3.34
C ARG A 114 -6.70 -2.02 -4.63
N ASP A 115 -6.45 -0.89 -5.28
CA ASP A 115 -7.14 -0.62 -6.55
C ASP A 115 -6.20 -0.42 -7.74
N ASN A 116 -6.32 -1.35 -8.68
CA ASN A 116 -5.55 -1.48 -9.92
C ASN A 116 -6.24 -0.71 -11.05
N ARG A 117 -6.85 0.45 -10.74
CA ARG A 117 -7.60 1.25 -11.73
C ARG A 117 -6.68 2.28 -12.38
N SER A 118 -6.86 2.43 -13.70
CA SER A 118 -6.07 3.37 -14.48
C SER A 118 -6.32 4.82 -14.01
N PRO A 119 -5.30 5.70 -14.04
CA PRO A 119 -5.47 7.13 -13.77
C PRO A 119 -6.50 7.80 -14.70
N GLU A 120 -6.72 7.23 -15.88
CA GLU A 120 -7.53 7.78 -16.97
C GLU A 120 -9.04 7.62 -16.72
N ASP A 121 -9.47 6.54 -16.07
CA ASP A 121 -10.89 6.31 -15.71
C ASP A 121 -11.39 7.30 -14.64
N LEU A 122 -10.46 7.84 -13.84
CA LEU A 122 -10.75 8.75 -12.73
C LEU A 122 -10.87 10.20 -13.21
N ASP A 123 -10.06 10.59 -14.18
CA ASP A 123 -10.10 11.90 -14.82
C ASP A 123 -11.45 12.12 -15.53
N ALA A 124 -12.03 11.07 -16.10
CA ALA A 124 -13.36 11.13 -16.72
C ALA A 124 -14.48 11.34 -15.70
N ALA A 125 -14.45 10.64 -14.56
CA ALA A 125 -15.46 10.76 -13.50
C ALA A 125 -15.39 12.12 -12.78
N ILE A 126 -14.18 12.64 -12.55
CA ILE A 126 -13.96 13.97 -11.97
C ILE A 126 -14.38 15.06 -12.98
N ARG A 127 -14.02 14.94 -14.27
CA ARG A 127 -14.47 15.88 -15.32
C ARG A 127 -16.00 15.91 -15.47
N GLN A 128 -16.70 14.80 -15.27
CA GLN A 128 -18.15 14.75 -15.42
C GLN A 128 -18.91 15.37 -14.23
N ILE A 129 -18.34 15.30 -13.03
CA ILE A 129 -18.90 15.92 -11.81
C ILE A 129 -18.52 17.42 -11.75
N VAL A 130 -17.33 17.78 -12.23
CA VAL A 130 -16.80 19.16 -12.21
C VAL A 130 -17.20 19.99 -13.43
N SER A 131 -17.57 19.41 -14.59
CA SER A 131 -17.95 20.21 -15.76
C SER A 131 -19.28 20.98 -15.63
N LYS A 132 -20.05 20.76 -14.56
CA LYS A 132 -21.21 21.60 -14.21
C LYS A 132 -20.92 22.68 -13.15
N ALA A 133 -19.71 22.75 -12.61
CA ALA A 133 -19.28 23.75 -11.65
C ALA A 133 -17.99 24.41 -12.14
N VAL A 134 -18.17 25.31 -13.11
CA VAL A 134 -17.31 26.45 -13.49
C VAL A 134 -15.79 26.30 -13.24
N ALA A 135 -15.09 26.07 -14.35
CA ALA A 135 -13.80 26.66 -14.73
C ALA A 135 -12.82 27.05 -13.61
N SER A 136 -11.90 26.16 -13.28
CA SER A 136 -10.49 26.50 -13.07
C SER A 136 -9.65 25.23 -13.10
N GLU A 137 -8.54 25.34 -13.82
CA GLU A 137 -7.64 24.29 -14.26
C GLU A 137 -6.92 23.52 -13.13
N LYS A 138 -6.53 22.29 -13.52
CA LYS A 138 -5.54 21.36 -12.94
C LYS A 138 -6.02 20.50 -11.77
N VAL A 139 -6.27 19.25 -12.12
CA VAL A 139 -6.33 18.08 -11.25
C VAL A 139 -5.07 18.07 -10.36
N VAL A 140 -5.26 18.24 -9.06
CA VAL A 140 -4.16 18.30 -8.09
C VAL A 140 -3.78 16.88 -7.69
N ASP A 141 -2.58 16.45 -8.11
CA ASP A 141 -1.89 15.33 -7.49
C ASP A 141 -1.43 15.76 -6.09
N ILE A 142 -1.94 15.07 -5.06
CA ILE A 142 -1.74 15.43 -3.65
C ILE A 142 -0.25 15.40 -3.26
N PHE A 143 0.57 14.59 -3.96
CA PHE A 143 2.03 14.59 -3.79
C PHE A 143 2.67 15.90 -4.28
N ALA A 144 2.20 16.44 -5.41
CA ALA A 144 2.68 17.72 -5.94
C ALA A 144 2.21 18.91 -5.09
N ALA A 145 1.02 18.83 -4.47
CA ALA A 145 0.54 19.85 -3.52
C ALA A 145 1.34 19.89 -2.21
N ALA A 146 2.01 18.79 -1.86
CA ALA A 146 2.93 18.68 -0.73
C ALA A 146 4.40 18.85 -1.12
N GLY A 147 4.71 19.15 -2.39
CA GLY A 147 6.08 19.38 -2.89
C GLY A 147 6.91 18.12 -3.21
N LEU A 148 6.28 16.94 -3.26
CA LEU A 148 6.97 15.65 -3.40
C LEU A 148 6.86 15.11 -4.84
N GLU A 149 7.99 15.09 -5.56
CA GLU A 149 8.11 14.40 -6.85
C GLU A 149 8.36 12.88 -6.67
N LYS A 150 7.74 12.02 -7.48
CA LYS A 150 8.07 10.57 -7.58
C LYS A 150 9.31 10.39 -8.48
N PRO A 151 10.27 9.45 -8.22
CA PRO A 151 10.02 7.99 -8.17
C PRO A 151 10.92 7.15 -7.20
N ASN A 152 10.69 5.81 -7.22
CA ASN A 152 11.33 4.67 -6.52
C ASN A 152 12.66 4.90 -5.76
N ILE A 153 12.71 4.41 -4.51
CA ILE A 153 13.84 4.43 -3.54
C ILE A 153 14.22 5.82 -3.01
N ALA A 154 14.21 6.86 -3.85
CA ALA A 154 14.37 8.25 -3.39
C ALA A 154 13.24 8.70 -2.44
N ILE A 155 12.10 8.00 -2.46
CA ILE A 155 10.90 8.29 -1.67
C ILE A 155 11.05 7.88 -0.18
N LEU A 156 12.11 7.16 0.20
CA LEU A 156 12.46 6.93 1.61
C LEU A 156 13.84 7.53 1.91
N SER A 157 14.21 8.67 1.31
CA SER A 157 15.46 9.39 1.60
C SER A 157 15.45 10.01 3.01
N ASP A 158 16.61 10.38 3.55
CA ASP A 158 16.67 11.05 4.86
C ASP A 158 15.94 12.39 4.85
N GLU A 159 16.01 13.10 3.72
CA GLU A 159 15.30 14.35 3.47
C GLU A 159 13.78 14.14 3.60
N PHE A 160 13.24 13.13 2.90
CA PHE A 160 11.81 12.80 2.97
C PHE A 160 11.39 12.38 4.39
N LEU A 161 12.18 11.53 5.06
CA LEU A 161 11.85 11.07 6.41
C LEU A 161 11.83 12.24 7.42
N GLU A 162 12.72 13.22 7.24
CA GLU A 162 12.73 14.44 8.05
C GLU A 162 11.54 15.36 7.75
N GLU A 163 11.16 15.51 6.48
CA GLU A 163 9.94 16.23 6.08
C GLU A 163 8.68 15.60 6.69
N VAL A 164 8.58 14.27 6.64
CA VAL A 164 7.47 13.53 7.24
C VAL A 164 7.43 13.70 8.76
N ARG A 165 8.59 13.74 9.42
CA ARG A 165 8.68 14.04 10.86
C ARG A 165 8.12 15.44 11.17
N GLY A 166 8.39 16.42 10.32
CA GLY A 166 7.88 17.80 10.42
C GLY A 166 6.43 17.99 9.97
N PHE A 167 5.83 17.02 9.26
CA PHE A 167 4.53 17.20 8.60
C PHE A 167 3.40 17.46 9.60
N PRO A 168 2.54 18.48 9.41
CA PRO A 168 1.51 18.85 10.38
C PRO A 168 0.38 17.83 10.49
N TYR A 169 0.05 17.13 9.40
CA TYR A 169 -1.03 16.14 9.35
C TYR A 169 -0.49 14.74 9.67
N LYS A 170 -0.35 14.43 10.97
CA LYS A 170 0.33 13.22 11.45
C LYS A 170 -0.35 11.92 11.02
N ASN A 171 -1.68 11.88 10.98
CA ASN A 171 -2.40 10.67 10.58
C ASN A 171 -2.26 10.41 9.07
N VAL A 172 -2.24 11.47 8.27
CA VAL A 172 -1.90 11.38 6.84
C VAL A 172 -0.46 10.91 6.64
N ALA A 173 0.49 11.47 7.38
CA ALA A 173 1.90 11.09 7.33
C ALA A 173 2.11 9.60 7.62
N LEU A 174 1.45 9.09 8.67
CA LEU A 174 1.50 7.69 9.07
C LEU A 174 0.95 6.76 7.97
N GLU A 175 -0.21 7.09 7.39
CA GLU A 175 -0.82 6.29 6.31
C GLU A 175 0.11 6.24 5.08
N VAL A 176 0.73 7.37 4.73
CA VAL A 176 1.68 7.47 3.61
C VAL A 176 2.91 6.62 3.87
N LEU A 177 3.56 6.75 5.03
CA LEU A 177 4.73 5.93 5.39
C LEU A 177 4.42 4.44 5.37
N GLN A 178 3.30 4.05 6.00
CA GLN A 178 2.87 2.65 6.03
C GLN A 178 2.72 2.09 4.61
N LYS A 179 2.09 2.84 3.70
CA LYS A 179 1.92 2.43 2.32
C LYS A 179 3.25 2.30 1.58
N LEU A 180 4.12 3.31 1.71
CA LEU A 180 5.43 3.32 1.05
C LEU A 180 6.29 2.14 1.48
N ILE A 181 6.36 1.87 2.79
CA ILE A 181 7.07 0.73 3.35
C ILE A 181 6.44 -0.58 2.85
N GLN A 182 5.12 -0.69 2.83
CA GLN A 182 4.44 -1.89 2.33
C GLN A 182 4.72 -2.15 0.84
N ASP A 183 4.70 -1.11 0.00
CA ASP A 183 4.98 -1.20 -1.43
C ASP A 183 6.46 -1.57 -1.68
N GLU A 184 7.39 -1.04 -0.89
CA GLU A 184 8.81 -1.40 -0.94
C GLU A 184 9.02 -2.86 -0.49
N ILE A 185 8.40 -3.29 0.61
CA ILE A 185 8.42 -4.69 1.06
C ILE A 185 7.88 -5.61 -0.03
N LYS A 186 6.79 -5.23 -0.70
CA LYS A 186 6.19 -6.01 -1.79
C LYS A 186 7.12 -6.10 -2.99
N THR A 187 7.80 -5.01 -3.34
CA THR A 187 8.80 -5.00 -4.41
C THR A 187 9.96 -5.94 -4.05
N ARG A 188 10.52 -5.80 -2.84
CA ARG A 188 11.60 -6.64 -2.33
C ARG A 188 11.20 -8.11 -2.13
N SER A 189 9.92 -8.41 -1.88
CA SER A 189 9.42 -9.78 -1.73
C SER A 189 9.58 -10.63 -2.99
N ARG A 190 9.81 -10.00 -4.15
CA ARG A 190 10.10 -10.66 -5.42
C ARG A 190 11.54 -11.16 -5.49
N SER A 191 12.48 -10.44 -4.88
CA SER A 191 13.90 -10.79 -4.93
C SER A 191 14.44 -11.41 -3.64
N ASN A 192 13.94 -11.03 -2.45
CA ASN A 192 14.47 -11.48 -1.17
C ASN A 192 13.37 -11.84 -0.17
N LEU A 193 13.13 -13.14 0.01
CA LEU A 193 12.08 -13.70 0.87
C LEU A 193 12.37 -13.51 2.36
N ILE A 194 13.64 -13.43 2.76
CA ILE A 194 14.03 -13.37 4.16
C ILE A 194 13.87 -11.96 4.70
N GLN A 195 14.45 -10.98 4.00
CA GLN A 195 14.28 -9.59 4.38
C GLN A 195 12.82 -9.15 4.30
N SER A 196 12.11 -9.51 3.23
CA SER A 196 10.70 -9.12 3.09
C SER A 196 9.82 -9.67 4.22
N ARG A 197 10.04 -10.90 4.68
CA ARG A 197 9.34 -11.45 5.86
C ARG A 197 9.67 -10.67 7.14
N SER A 198 10.96 -10.44 7.41
CA SER A 198 11.37 -9.71 8.61
C SER A 198 10.78 -8.30 8.65
N PHE A 199 10.85 -7.55 7.55
CA PHE A 199 10.26 -6.21 7.47
C PHE A 199 8.73 -6.24 7.53
N SER A 200 8.08 -7.25 6.93
CA SER A 200 6.63 -7.42 7.04
C SER A 200 6.19 -7.62 8.49
N GLU A 201 6.91 -8.46 9.25
CA GLU A 201 6.63 -8.70 10.66
C GLU A 201 6.84 -7.44 11.52
N MET A 202 7.90 -6.66 11.23
CA MET A 202 8.14 -5.38 11.91
C MET A 202 7.02 -4.37 11.61
N LEU A 203 6.66 -4.22 10.34
CA LEU A 203 5.56 -3.34 9.93
C LEU A 203 4.25 -3.75 10.60
N GLU A 204 3.92 -5.05 10.59
CA GLU A 204 2.70 -5.56 11.21
C GLU A 204 2.65 -5.28 12.72
N LYS A 205 3.75 -5.48 13.44
CA LYS A 205 3.85 -5.16 14.88
C LYS A 205 3.64 -3.67 15.15
N THR A 206 4.23 -2.80 14.32
CA THR A 206 4.07 -1.35 14.43
C THR A 206 2.61 -0.92 14.17
N VAL A 207 1.99 -1.47 13.12
CA VAL A 207 0.58 -1.20 12.78
C VAL A 207 -0.38 -1.73 13.84
N GLN A 208 -0.13 -2.91 14.42
CA GLN A 208 -0.96 -3.45 15.49
C GLN A 208 -0.96 -2.57 16.74
N ARG A 209 0.19 -1.97 17.10
CA ARG A 209 0.26 -1.02 18.23
C ARG A 209 -0.55 0.25 17.98
N TYR A 210 -0.51 0.76 16.75
CA TYR A 210 -1.35 1.87 16.34
C TYR A 210 -2.86 1.54 16.43
N GLN A 211 -3.28 0.40 15.86
CA GLN A 211 -4.68 -0.03 15.87
C GLN A 211 -5.22 -0.23 17.29
N ASN A 212 -4.39 -0.75 18.19
CA ASN A 212 -4.74 -0.93 19.60
C ASN A 212 -4.68 0.38 20.41
N ARG A 213 -4.37 1.52 19.78
CA ARG A 213 -4.16 2.84 20.41
C ARG A 213 -3.24 2.77 21.63
N SER A 214 -2.28 1.84 21.64
CA SER A 214 -1.41 1.59 22.79
C SER A 214 -0.23 2.56 22.86
N VAL A 215 -0.07 3.40 21.83
CA VAL A 215 1.09 4.27 21.61
C VAL A 215 0.62 5.54 20.88
N GLU A 216 1.30 6.67 21.10
CA GLU A 216 1.04 7.93 20.41
C GLU A 216 1.39 7.85 18.90
N THR A 217 0.59 8.50 18.04
CA THR A 217 0.82 8.55 16.59
C THR A 217 2.23 8.99 16.22
N ALA A 218 2.81 9.97 16.95
CA ALA A 218 4.16 10.45 16.71
C ALA A 218 5.24 9.36 16.94
N GLN A 219 5.05 8.51 17.95
CA GLN A 219 5.96 7.41 18.22
C GLN A 219 5.86 6.33 17.13
N ILE A 220 4.65 6.03 16.65
CA ILE A 220 4.47 5.09 15.52
C ILE A 220 5.15 5.61 14.26
N ILE A 221 5.04 6.91 13.96
CA ILE A 221 5.74 7.54 12.83
C ILE A 221 7.26 7.33 12.95
N ASN A 222 7.84 7.56 14.14
CA ASN A 222 9.27 7.31 14.35
C ASN A 222 9.66 5.85 14.13
N GLU A 223 8.85 4.90 14.60
CA GLU A 223 9.12 3.47 14.37
C GLU A 223 9.04 3.09 12.88
N LEU A 224 8.14 3.71 12.12
CA LEU A 224 8.06 3.54 10.66
C LEU A 224 9.27 4.18 9.96
N ILE A 225 9.74 5.34 10.44
CA ILE A 225 10.97 5.99 9.96
C ILE A 225 12.19 5.10 10.21
N ASP A 226 12.31 4.53 11.41
CA ASP A 226 13.39 3.62 11.77
C ASP A 226 13.36 2.35 10.89
N LEU A 227 12.17 1.80 10.64
CA LEU A 227 11.99 0.67 9.73
C LEU A 227 12.44 1.03 8.30
N ALA A 228 12.06 2.21 7.80
CA ALA A 228 12.50 2.68 6.48
C ALA A 228 14.04 2.84 6.41
N ALA A 229 14.66 3.35 7.47
CA ALA A 229 16.12 3.45 7.56
C ALA A 229 16.79 2.07 7.52
N LEU A 230 16.29 1.10 8.29
CA LEU A 230 16.79 -0.29 8.29
C LEU A 230 16.69 -0.94 6.89
N MET A 231 15.59 -0.69 6.17
CA MET A 231 15.41 -1.21 4.81
C MET A 231 16.45 -0.63 3.83
N ARG A 232 16.83 0.63 4.02
CA ARG A 232 17.86 1.30 3.23
C ARG A 232 19.26 0.79 3.57
N GLU A 233 19.58 0.64 4.85
CA GLU A 233 20.84 0.03 5.29
C GLU A 233 21.02 -1.38 4.73
N ALA A 234 19.95 -2.18 4.73
CA ALA A 234 19.95 -3.51 4.15
C ALA A 234 20.22 -3.51 2.64
N HIS A 235 19.79 -2.46 1.92
CA HIS A 235 20.11 -2.27 0.50
C HIS A 235 21.60 -1.92 0.31
N ASN A 236 22.09 -0.91 1.04
CA ASN A 236 23.49 -0.48 0.99
C ASN A 236 24.45 -1.60 1.40
N ARG A 237 24.03 -2.50 2.30
CA ARG A 237 24.79 -3.69 2.69
C ARG A 237 25.09 -4.59 1.49
N GLY A 238 24.14 -4.77 0.57
CA GLY A 238 24.37 -5.54 -0.66
C GLY A 238 25.51 -4.97 -1.51
N GLU A 239 25.51 -3.65 -1.69
CA GLU A 239 26.56 -2.92 -2.42
C GLU A 239 27.92 -3.01 -1.71
N ASN A 240 27.94 -2.77 -0.39
CA ASN A 240 29.17 -2.83 0.42
C ASN A 240 29.81 -4.23 0.42
N LEU A 241 29.00 -5.29 0.37
CA LEU A 241 29.49 -6.66 0.28
C LEU A 241 29.91 -7.05 -1.14
N GLY A 242 29.67 -6.20 -2.14
CA GLY A 242 29.95 -6.46 -3.56
C GLY A 242 29.16 -7.67 -4.08
N LEU A 243 27.94 -7.86 -3.59
CA LEU A 243 27.04 -8.93 -4.01
C LEU A 243 25.93 -8.36 -4.90
N THR A 244 25.51 -9.13 -5.90
CA THR A 244 24.31 -8.80 -6.68
C THR A 244 23.04 -9.01 -5.85
N GLU A 245 21.89 -8.47 -6.28
CA GLU A 245 20.61 -8.65 -5.58
C GLU A 245 20.24 -10.14 -5.38
N ASP A 246 20.51 -10.98 -6.39
CA ASP A 246 20.31 -12.43 -6.28
C ASP A 246 21.22 -13.01 -5.19
N GLU A 247 22.49 -12.60 -5.18
CA GLU A 247 23.51 -13.13 -4.26
C GLU A 247 23.26 -12.70 -2.81
N ILE A 248 22.87 -11.45 -2.57
CA ILE A 248 22.54 -11.00 -1.21
C ILE A 248 21.31 -11.73 -0.66
N ALA A 249 20.34 -12.08 -1.51
CA ALA A 249 19.18 -12.86 -1.07
C ALA A 249 19.57 -14.28 -0.61
N PHE A 250 20.52 -14.92 -1.29
CA PHE A 250 21.08 -16.20 -0.83
C PHE A 250 21.97 -16.06 0.40
N TYR A 251 22.74 -14.97 0.49
CA TYR A 251 23.52 -14.65 1.68
C TYR A 251 22.60 -14.55 2.92
N ASP A 252 21.52 -13.77 2.81
CA ASP A 252 20.55 -13.60 3.88
C ASP A 252 19.86 -14.93 4.24
N ALA A 253 19.54 -15.77 3.24
CA ALA A 253 18.98 -17.11 3.46
C ALA A 253 19.91 -18.05 4.24
N LEU A 254 21.23 -17.88 4.10
CA LEU A 254 22.23 -18.64 4.85
C LEU A 254 22.44 -18.06 6.26
N GLU A 255 22.22 -16.76 6.42
CA GLU A 255 22.42 -15.99 7.67
C GLU A 255 21.35 -16.28 8.73
N VAL A 256 20.10 -16.62 8.34
CA VAL A 256 18.95 -16.93 9.25
C VAL A 256 19.25 -17.85 10.44
N ASN A 257 20.32 -18.63 10.35
CA ASN A 257 20.70 -19.60 11.37
C ASN A 257 21.69 -19.07 12.43
N ASP A 258 22.05 -17.77 12.40
CA ASP A 258 22.86 -16.93 13.32
C ASP A 258 24.25 -17.43 13.73
N SER A 259 24.48 -18.74 13.77
CA SER A 259 25.77 -19.34 14.06
C SER A 259 26.57 -19.64 12.80
N ALA A 260 25.95 -19.56 11.61
CA ALA A 260 26.66 -19.81 10.36
C ALA A 260 27.72 -18.72 10.13
N VAL A 261 27.34 -17.46 10.33
CA VAL A 261 28.25 -16.30 10.27
C VAL A 261 29.38 -16.43 11.29
N LYS A 262 29.05 -16.74 12.54
CA LYS A 262 30.05 -16.86 13.63
C LYS A 262 31.07 -17.98 13.42
N VAL A 263 30.71 -19.03 12.68
CA VAL A 263 31.57 -20.21 12.48
C VAL A 263 32.32 -20.16 11.15
N LEU A 264 31.70 -19.64 10.10
CA LEU A 264 32.25 -19.65 8.74
C LEU A 264 32.87 -18.31 8.32
N GLY A 265 32.44 -17.21 8.93
CA GLY A 265 32.78 -15.86 8.53
C GLY A 265 32.05 -15.39 7.25
N ASP A 266 31.97 -14.07 7.11
CA ASP A 266 31.24 -13.41 6.00
C ASP A 266 31.82 -13.77 4.63
N GLU A 267 33.14 -13.84 4.49
CA GLU A 267 33.80 -14.15 3.20
C GLU A 267 33.42 -15.55 2.67
N THR A 268 33.29 -16.53 3.56
CA THR A 268 32.85 -17.88 3.20
C THR A 268 31.39 -17.86 2.77
N LEU A 269 30.53 -17.15 3.49
CA LEU A 269 29.11 -17.03 3.16
C LEU A 269 28.88 -16.31 1.83
N LYS A 270 29.61 -15.23 1.56
CA LYS A 270 29.62 -14.56 0.24
C LYS A 270 29.99 -15.51 -0.88
N THR A 271 31.03 -16.33 -0.66
CA THR A 271 31.47 -17.32 -1.65
C THR A 271 30.42 -18.39 -1.89
N ILE A 272 29.80 -18.90 -0.83
CA ILE A 272 28.68 -19.85 -0.91
C ILE A 272 27.52 -19.23 -1.70
N ALA A 273 27.12 -17.99 -1.38
CA ALA A 273 26.03 -17.30 -2.06
C ALA A 273 26.29 -17.12 -3.57
N ARG A 274 27.49 -16.66 -3.94
CA ARG A 274 27.92 -16.55 -5.35
C ARG A 274 27.90 -17.89 -6.08
N GLU A 275 28.42 -18.95 -5.46
CA GLU A 275 28.38 -20.29 -6.08
C GLU A 275 26.96 -20.85 -6.16
N LEU A 276 26.08 -20.56 -5.19
CA LEU A 276 24.68 -20.96 -5.23
C LEU A 276 23.94 -20.30 -6.39
N VAL A 277 24.08 -18.99 -6.57
CA VAL A 277 23.47 -18.28 -7.71
C VAL A 277 23.94 -18.87 -9.03
N ARG A 278 25.26 -19.08 -9.20
CA ARG A 278 25.82 -19.71 -10.41
C ARG A 278 25.28 -21.12 -10.62
N ALA A 279 25.28 -21.95 -9.59
CA ALA A 279 24.80 -23.33 -9.68
C ALA A 279 23.31 -23.40 -10.02
N ILE A 280 22.50 -22.47 -9.51
CA ILE A 280 21.08 -22.42 -9.83
C ILE A 280 20.91 -21.92 -11.27
N LYS A 281 21.51 -20.79 -11.67
CA LYS A 281 21.44 -20.25 -13.04
C LYS A 281 21.85 -21.27 -14.11
N CYS A 282 22.91 -22.04 -13.88
CA CYS A 282 23.34 -23.09 -14.81
C CYS A 282 22.37 -24.27 -14.91
N ASN A 283 21.51 -24.47 -13.91
CA ASN A 283 20.53 -25.56 -13.86
C ASN A 283 19.10 -25.11 -14.18
N VAL A 284 18.84 -23.81 -14.40
CA VAL A 284 17.51 -23.30 -14.78
C VAL A 284 17.11 -23.91 -16.11
N THR A 285 16.28 -24.94 -16.04
CA THR A 285 15.52 -25.47 -17.16
C THR A 285 14.10 -24.91 -17.07
N ILE A 286 13.48 -24.64 -18.22
CA ILE A 286 12.21 -23.88 -18.38
C ILE A 286 11.04 -24.43 -17.51
N ASP A 287 11.10 -25.67 -17.03
CA ASP A 287 10.03 -26.36 -16.26
C ASP A 287 10.28 -26.51 -14.73
N TRP A 288 10.99 -25.57 -14.09
CA TRP A 288 11.38 -25.72 -12.67
C TRP A 288 10.19 -25.78 -11.70
N THR A 289 9.11 -25.05 -11.97
CA THR A 289 7.96 -24.90 -11.07
C THR A 289 7.08 -26.15 -10.95
N VAL A 290 7.28 -27.16 -11.81
CA VAL A 290 6.34 -28.30 -11.97
C VAL A 290 6.98 -29.67 -11.63
N LYS A 291 8.31 -29.82 -11.67
CA LYS A 291 8.98 -31.14 -11.58
C LYS A 291 9.74 -31.35 -10.26
N GLU A 292 9.26 -32.26 -9.41
CA GLU A 292 9.92 -32.66 -8.15
C GLU A 292 11.36 -33.19 -8.36
N SER A 293 11.66 -33.74 -9.55
CA SER A 293 13.01 -34.20 -9.91
C SER A 293 14.04 -33.06 -9.99
N VAL A 294 13.63 -31.84 -10.32
CA VAL A 294 14.49 -30.65 -10.38
C VAL A 294 14.78 -30.15 -8.97
N ARG A 295 13.76 -30.10 -8.10
CA ARG A 295 13.93 -29.78 -6.66
C ARG A 295 14.87 -30.76 -5.96
N ALA A 296 14.76 -32.05 -6.24
CA ALA A 296 15.65 -33.07 -5.68
C ALA A 296 17.10 -32.86 -6.11
N LYS A 297 17.36 -32.55 -7.39
CA LYS A 297 18.71 -32.23 -7.89
C LYS A 297 19.27 -30.96 -7.24
N LEU A 298 18.45 -29.93 -7.04
CA LEU A 298 18.88 -28.71 -6.35
C LEU A 298 19.22 -29.00 -4.88
N ARG A 299 18.37 -29.73 -4.15
CA ARG A 299 18.66 -30.18 -2.78
C ARG A 299 20.03 -30.83 -2.65
N VAL A 300 20.34 -31.76 -3.56
CA VAL A 300 21.65 -32.45 -3.58
C VAL A 300 22.79 -31.47 -3.85
N THR A 301 22.61 -30.54 -4.78
CA THR A 301 23.62 -29.54 -5.15
C THR A 301 23.90 -28.58 -4.01
N VAL A 302 22.85 -28.00 -3.42
CA VAL A 302 22.93 -27.12 -2.24
C VAL A 302 23.57 -27.87 -1.07
N LYS A 303 23.13 -29.09 -0.77
CA LYS A 303 23.70 -29.91 0.32
C LYS A 303 25.20 -30.18 0.12
N ARG A 304 25.62 -30.50 -1.11
CA ARG A 304 27.04 -30.70 -1.44
C ARG A 304 27.86 -29.43 -1.25
N LEU A 305 27.31 -28.29 -1.67
CA LEU A 305 27.97 -26.99 -1.60
C LEU A 305 28.11 -26.52 -0.15
N LEU A 306 27.06 -26.62 0.66
CA LEU A 306 27.13 -26.36 2.10
C LEU A 306 28.16 -27.25 2.81
N LYS A 307 28.24 -28.54 2.44
CA LYS A 307 29.24 -29.46 3.02
C LYS A 307 30.68 -29.11 2.60
N LYS A 308 30.89 -28.71 1.34
CA LYS A 308 32.20 -28.31 0.80
C LYS A 308 32.81 -27.15 1.60
N TYR A 309 31.99 -26.19 2.00
CA TYR A 309 32.41 -25.01 2.74
C TYR A 309 32.31 -25.15 4.26
N GLY A 310 32.03 -26.35 4.78
CA GLY A 310 32.04 -26.62 6.23
C GLY A 310 30.82 -26.11 6.99
N TYR A 311 29.67 -25.89 6.32
CA TYR A 311 28.47 -25.41 6.99
C TYR A 311 28.03 -26.37 8.11
N PRO A 312 27.67 -25.88 9.32
CA PRO A 312 27.33 -26.73 10.46
C PRO A 312 26.23 -27.76 10.12
N PRO A 313 26.48 -29.07 10.31
CA PRO A 313 25.53 -30.14 9.93
C PRO A 313 24.17 -30.00 10.62
N GLU A 314 24.14 -29.55 11.88
CA GLU A 314 22.93 -29.37 12.67
C GLU A 314 21.97 -28.33 12.09
N LYS A 315 22.50 -27.34 11.36
CA LYS A 315 21.70 -26.24 10.78
C LYS A 315 21.55 -26.34 9.27
N GLN A 316 22.18 -27.34 8.66
CA GLN A 316 22.23 -27.53 7.22
C GLN A 316 20.85 -27.80 6.62
N GLU A 317 19.99 -28.55 7.31
CA GLU A 317 18.65 -28.89 6.81
C GLU A 317 17.75 -27.64 6.75
N LYS A 318 17.74 -26.82 7.80
CA LYS A 318 16.99 -25.57 7.83
C LYS A 318 17.51 -24.57 6.79
N ALA A 319 18.84 -24.39 6.72
CA ALA A 319 19.46 -23.54 5.71
C ALA A 319 19.10 -23.98 4.28
N MET A 320 19.11 -25.29 4.02
CA MET A 320 18.75 -25.85 2.73
C MET A 320 17.29 -25.54 2.38
N LEU A 321 16.34 -25.69 3.31
CA LEU A 321 14.94 -25.34 3.07
C LEU A 321 14.76 -23.86 2.72
N THR A 322 15.42 -22.97 3.46
CA THR A 322 15.39 -21.53 3.22
C THR A 322 15.99 -21.16 1.86
N VAL A 323 17.15 -21.71 1.51
CA VAL A 323 17.82 -21.50 0.23
C VAL A 323 16.98 -22.01 -0.94
N ILE A 324 16.28 -23.13 -0.79
CA ILE A 324 15.39 -23.66 -1.84
C ILE A 324 14.18 -22.75 -2.03
N ALA A 325 13.54 -22.29 -0.94
CA ALA A 325 12.43 -21.35 -1.03
C ALA A 325 12.85 -20.05 -1.73
N GLN A 326 14.06 -19.56 -1.43
CA GLN A 326 14.64 -18.39 -2.09
C GLN A 326 14.94 -18.64 -3.58
N ALA A 327 15.45 -19.83 -3.92
CA ALA A 327 15.68 -20.23 -5.31
C ALA A 327 14.37 -20.33 -6.12
N GLU A 328 13.32 -20.90 -5.52
CA GLU A 328 12.00 -20.99 -6.16
C GLU A 328 11.39 -19.62 -6.45
N LEU A 329 11.65 -18.63 -5.60
CA LEU A 329 11.22 -17.26 -5.79
C LEU A 329 11.93 -16.64 -7.01
N LEU A 330 13.27 -16.61 -7.01
CA LEU A 330 14.06 -15.98 -8.08
C LEU A 330 13.89 -16.65 -9.44
N CYS A 331 13.70 -17.97 -9.48
CA CYS A 331 13.45 -18.68 -10.73
C CYS A 331 12.13 -18.29 -11.40
N ARG A 332 11.12 -17.80 -10.66
CA ARG A 332 9.86 -17.30 -11.27
C ARG A 332 10.12 -16.03 -12.06
N ASP A 333 10.99 -15.16 -11.55
CA ASP A 333 11.35 -13.91 -12.21
C ASP A 333 12.30 -14.15 -13.40
N TRP A 334 13.19 -15.14 -13.33
CA TRP A 334 14.06 -15.50 -14.46
C TRP A 334 13.36 -16.26 -15.60
N ALA A 335 12.19 -16.85 -15.32
CA ALA A 335 11.40 -17.60 -16.30
C ALA A 335 10.28 -16.78 -16.97
N ALA A 336 10.02 -15.56 -16.48
CA ALA A 336 9.03 -14.62 -16.99
C ALA A 336 9.61 -13.73 -18.11
#